data_AF-A0A7C7LE96-F1
#
_entry.id   AF-A0A7C7LE96-F1
#
_cell.length_a   1.000
_cell.length_b   1.000
_cell.length_c   1.000
_cell.angle_alpha   90.00
_cell.angle_beta   90.00
_cell.angle_gamma   90.00
#
_symmetry.space_group_name_H-M   'P 1'
#
loop_
_entity.id
_entity.type
_entity.pdbx_description
1 polymer ?
#
loop_
_entity_poly.entity_id
_entity_poly.type
_entity_poly.pdbx_seq_one_letter_code
_entity_poly.pdbx_strand_id
1 'polypeptide(L)'
;MASIMPYYNDSAIRESKEGGFNPECVLFDSWYSGMDNLKIIWDLGWTWLTRLKMNRLLNPDGFGLVQINEVEIGTDGLTVHLKGYGFVKVFKIASKDGRIEHCVTNDLEMSETRCFEVF
;
A
#
# COMPACT_ATOMS: atom_id res chain seq x y z
N MET A 1 1.51 25.83 -26.90
CA MET A 1 1.55 25.83 -25.43
C MET A 1 1.28 24.42 -24.97
N ALA A 2 2.31 23.71 -24.51
CA ALA A 2 2.15 22.36 -23.98
C ALA A 2 1.43 22.47 -22.63
N SER A 3 0.18 21.98 -22.59
CA SER A 3 -0.53 21.79 -21.33
C SER A 3 0.17 20.66 -20.59
N ILE A 4 0.72 20.97 -19.43
CA ILE A 4 1.25 19.97 -18.50
C ILE A 4 0.00 19.22 -18.00
N MET A 5 -0.29 18.05 -18.59
CA MET A 5 -1.31 17.14 -18.07
C MET A 5 -0.92 16.78 -16.63
N PRO A 6 -1.77 17.06 -15.63
CA PRO A 6 -1.43 16.75 -14.27
C PRO A 6 -1.59 15.23 -14.13
N TYR A 7 -0.52 14.55 -13.72
CA TYR A 7 -0.54 13.16 -13.30
C TYR A 7 -1.54 13.02 -12.14
N TYR A 8 -2.80 12.72 -12.42
CA TYR A 8 -3.85 12.52 -11.42
C TYR A 8 -4.61 11.23 -11.72
N ASN A 9 -4.44 10.25 -10.84
CA ASN A 9 -5.25 9.03 -10.78
C ASN A 9 -6.46 9.17 -9.84
N ASP A 10 -6.69 10.35 -9.25
CA ASP A 10 -7.79 10.54 -8.32
C ASP A 10 -9.15 10.48 -9.01
N SER A 11 -9.25 10.99 -10.23
CA SER A 11 -10.50 11.04 -10.99
C SER A 11 -11.05 9.64 -11.21
N ALA A 12 -10.23 8.69 -11.64
CA ALA A 12 -10.66 7.31 -11.87
C ALA A 12 -11.18 6.62 -10.58
N ILE A 13 -10.51 6.85 -9.45
CA ILE A 13 -10.92 6.25 -8.16
C ILE A 13 -12.23 6.88 -7.69
N ARG A 14 -12.36 8.20 -7.80
CA ARG A 14 -13.58 8.95 -7.42
C ARG A 14 -14.76 8.62 -8.32
N GLU A 15 -14.56 8.61 -9.64
CA GLU A 15 -15.56 8.22 -10.64
C GLU A 15 -16.05 6.78 -10.40
N SER A 16 -15.17 5.86 -10.01
CA SER A 16 -15.57 4.50 -9.65
C SER A 16 -16.52 4.49 -8.45
N LYS A 17 -16.24 5.29 -7.40
CA LYS A 17 -17.13 5.41 -6.24
C LYS A 17 -18.49 6.01 -6.63
N GLU A 18 -18.47 7.08 -7.43
CA GLU A 18 -19.69 7.74 -7.92
C GLU A 18 -20.52 6.81 -8.80
N GLY A 19 -19.86 5.94 -9.58
CA GLY A 19 -20.47 4.86 -10.35
C GLY A 19 -21.00 3.69 -9.51
N GLY A 20 -20.90 3.75 -8.18
CA GLY A 20 -21.46 2.76 -7.26
C GLY A 20 -20.58 1.52 -7.04
N PHE A 21 -19.30 1.55 -7.42
CA PHE A 21 -18.39 0.45 -7.11
C PHE A 21 -18.26 0.28 -5.59
N ASN A 22 -18.18 -0.97 -5.15
CA ASN A 22 -17.91 -1.32 -3.76
C ASN A 22 -16.97 -2.53 -3.68
N PRO A 23 -15.69 -2.35 -4.03
CA PRO A 23 -14.72 -3.43 -4.01
C PRO A 23 -14.44 -3.88 -2.57
N GLU A 24 -14.20 -5.17 -2.38
CA GLU A 24 -13.70 -5.68 -1.10
C GLU A 24 -12.27 -5.19 -0.83
N CYS A 25 -11.47 -5.04 -1.89
CA CYS A 25 -10.11 -4.51 -1.82
C CYS A 25 -9.70 -3.87 -3.15
N VAL A 26 -9.04 -2.72 -3.11
CA VAL A 26 -8.45 -2.04 -4.26
C VAL A 26 -7.00 -2.47 -4.43
N LEU A 27 -6.71 -3.13 -5.54
CA LEU A 27 -5.38 -3.61 -5.91
C LEU A 27 -4.76 -2.68 -6.93
N PHE A 28 -3.51 -2.27 -6.71
CA PHE A 28 -2.79 -1.42 -7.66
C PHE A 28 -1.28 -1.59 -7.56
N ASP A 29 -0.59 -1.22 -8.64
CA ASP A 29 0.86 -1.31 -8.70
C ASP A 29 1.57 -0.33 -7.75
N SER A 30 2.76 -0.72 -7.29
CA SER A 30 3.63 0.08 -6.42
C SER A 30 3.92 1.49 -6.93
N TRP A 31 3.87 1.74 -8.24
CA TRP A 31 4.06 3.07 -8.83
C TRP A 31 2.97 4.06 -8.40
N TYR A 32 1.81 3.54 -7.98
CA TYR A 32 0.68 4.33 -7.49
C TYR A 32 0.57 4.37 -5.97
N SER A 33 1.56 3.84 -5.23
CA SER A 33 1.66 3.90 -3.75
C SER A 33 2.03 5.29 -3.19
N GLY A 34 1.78 6.34 -3.97
CA GLY A 34 1.87 7.73 -3.54
C GLY A 34 0.88 8.04 -2.42
N MET A 35 1.26 8.94 -1.51
CA MET A 35 0.48 9.23 -0.31
C MET A 35 -0.96 9.67 -0.63
N ASP A 36 -1.13 10.50 -1.66
CA ASP A 36 -2.44 11.02 -2.04
C ASP A 36 -3.38 9.89 -2.48
N ASN A 37 -2.89 8.94 -3.29
CA ASN A 37 -3.68 7.79 -3.71
C ASN A 37 -4.11 6.91 -2.52
N LEU A 38 -3.19 6.62 -1.59
CA LEU A 38 -3.51 5.83 -0.39
C LEU A 38 -4.60 6.50 0.45
N LYS A 39 -4.51 7.82 0.60
CA LYS A 39 -5.49 8.61 1.37
C LYS A 39 -6.83 8.69 0.66
N ILE A 40 -6.86 8.89 -0.66
CA ILE A 40 -8.12 8.91 -1.42
C ILE A 40 -8.87 7.59 -1.24
N ILE A 41 -8.20 6.45 -1.40
CA ILE A 41 -8.86 5.14 -1.24
C ILE A 41 -9.37 4.95 0.19
N TRP A 42 -8.58 5.37 1.17
CA TRP A 42 -8.96 5.34 2.59
C TRP A 42 -10.15 6.24 2.93
N ASP A 43 -10.16 7.48 2.43
CA ASP A 43 -11.25 8.46 2.62
C ASP A 43 -12.57 7.95 2.01
N LEU A 44 -12.49 7.14 0.96
CA LEU A 44 -13.64 6.47 0.35
C LEU A 44 -14.14 5.25 1.16
N GLY A 45 -13.47 4.91 2.26
CA GLY A 45 -13.79 3.79 3.14
C GLY A 45 -13.43 2.43 2.55
N TRP A 46 -12.49 2.39 1.59
CA TRP A 46 -12.09 1.15 0.94
C TRP A 46 -10.78 0.59 1.52
N THR A 47 -10.69 -0.73 1.56
CA THR A 47 -9.43 -1.43 1.79
C THR A 47 -8.58 -1.37 0.52
N TRP A 48 -7.27 -1.21 0.69
CA TRP A 48 -6.30 -1.31 -0.38
C TRP A 48 -5.18 -2.28 -0.06
N LEU A 49 -4.59 -2.83 -1.11
CA LEU A 49 -3.42 -3.70 -1.05
C LEU A 49 -2.50 -3.36 -2.23
N THR A 50 -1.23 -3.09 -1.94
CA THR A 50 -0.23 -2.76 -2.96
C THR A 50 1.15 -3.26 -2.56
N ARG A 51 2.14 -3.07 -3.43
CA ARG A 51 3.56 -3.33 -3.16
C ARG A 51 4.30 -2.05 -2.81
N LEU A 52 5.31 -2.15 -1.95
CA LEU A 52 6.25 -1.06 -1.66
C LEU A 52 7.63 -1.35 -2.21
N LYS A 53 8.28 -0.28 -2.68
CA LYS A 53 9.71 -0.31 -2.99
C LYS A 53 10.52 -0.43 -1.69
N MET A 54 11.65 -1.13 -1.78
CA MET A 54 12.53 -1.44 -0.64
C MET A 54 13.03 -0.21 0.15
N ASN A 55 13.06 0.97 -0.47
CA ASN A 55 13.52 2.22 0.14
C ASN A 55 12.38 3.05 0.77
N ARG A 56 11.16 2.50 0.87
CA ARG A 56 10.05 3.20 1.52
C ARG A 56 10.32 3.32 3.02
N LEU A 57 10.11 4.52 3.56
CA LEU A 57 10.34 4.81 4.98
C LEU A 57 9.12 4.45 5.84
N LEU A 58 9.37 3.69 6.90
CA LEU A 58 8.40 3.23 7.89
C LEU A 58 8.89 3.59 9.29
N ASN A 59 7.96 3.66 10.24
CA ASN A 59 8.28 3.75 11.67
C ASN A 59 7.70 2.51 12.38
N PRO A 60 8.50 1.46 12.61
CA PRO A 60 8.02 0.21 13.20
C PRO A 60 7.87 0.28 14.72
N ASP A 61 8.68 1.09 15.42
CA ASP A 61 8.82 1.06 16.88
C ASP A 61 8.55 2.42 17.57
N GLY A 62 8.25 3.46 16.79
CA GLY A 62 8.04 4.82 17.29
C GLY A 62 9.33 5.65 17.38
N PHE A 63 10.51 5.05 17.20
CA PHE A 63 11.80 5.70 17.48
C PHE A 63 12.54 6.22 16.24
N GLY A 64 11.99 6.04 15.03
CA GLY A 64 12.62 6.59 13.84
C GLY A 64 11.99 6.14 12.53
N LEU A 65 12.55 6.65 11.44
CA LEU A 65 12.22 6.20 10.10
C LEU A 65 13.32 5.26 9.61
N VAL A 66 12.94 4.04 9.27
CA VAL A 66 13.83 3.03 8.68
C VAL A 66 13.28 2.60 7.32
N GLN A 67 14.15 2.10 6.45
CA GLN A 67 13.71 1.56 5.16
C GLN A 67 13.04 0.21 5.38
N ILE A 68 12.00 -0.10 4.60
CA ILE A 68 11.25 -1.35 4.76
C ILE A 68 12.11 -2.61 4.64
N ASN A 69 13.17 -2.60 3.84
CA ASN A 69 14.11 -3.72 3.72
C ASN A 69 15.01 -3.94 4.95
N GLU A 70 15.10 -2.98 5.85
CA GLU A 70 15.84 -3.07 7.12
C GLU A 70 14.93 -3.54 8.27
N VAL A 71 13.61 -3.62 8.04
CA VAL A 71 12.64 -4.04 9.04
C VAL A 71 12.49 -5.56 9.03
N GLU A 72 12.58 -6.16 10.21
CA GLU A 72 12.25 -7.58 10.39
C GLU A 72 10.73 -7.75 10.39
N ILE A 73 10.21 -8.47 9.39
CA ILE A 73 8.78 -8.75 9.21
C ILE A 73 8.59 -10.26 9.33
N GLY A 74 7.84 -10.67 10.35
CA GLY A 74 7.45 -12.07 10.57
C GLY A 74 6.38 -12.55 9.58
N THR A 75 6.06 -13.84 9.62
CA THR A 75 5.05 -14.47 8.74
C THR A 75 3.66 -13.87 8.94
N ASP A 76 3.31 -13.47 10.16
CA ASP A 76 2.01 -12.84 10.46
C ASP A 76 1.92 -11.38 10.00
N GLY A 77 2.97 -10.87 9.34
CA GLY A 77 3.16 -9.47 8.99
C GLY A 77 3.58 -8.62 10.18
N LEU A 78 3.70 -7.32 9.92
CA LEU A 78 4.05 -6.33 10.93
C LEU A 78 3.18 -5.09 10.77
N THR A 79 2.54 -4.65 11.86
CA THR A 79 1.83 -3.37 11.89
C THR A 79 2.82 -2.25 12.19
N VAL A 80 2.93 -1.29 11.28
CA VAL A 80 3.90 -0.18 11.34
C VAL A 80 3.21 1.14 11.03
N HIS A 81 3.81 2.24 11.48
CA HIS A 81 3.35 3.56 11.08
C HIS A 81 4.05 4.00 9.78
N LEU A 82 3.28 4.09 8.69
CA LEU A 82 3.74 4.64 7.42
C LEU A 82 3.74 6.18 7.49
N LYS A 83 4.91 6.78 7.30
CA LYS A 83 5.11 8.23 7.41
C LYS A 83 4.09 9.00 6.54
N GLY A 84 3.29 9.86 7.17
CA GLY A 84 2.32 10.71 6.49
C GLY A 84 0.98 10.05 6.18
N TYR A 85 0.82 8.75 6.48
CA TYR A 85 -0.42 7.99 6.34
C TYR A 85 -1.03 7.65 7.70
N GLY A 86 -0.34 6.82 8.49
CA GLY A 86 -0.90 6.18 9.68
C GLY A 86 -0.47 4.72 9.78
N PHE A 87 -1.20 3.92 10.56
CA PHE A 87 -0.93 2.48 10.68
C PHE A 87 -1.28 1.72 9.41
N VAL A 88 -0.39 0.82 9.03
CA VAL A 88 -0.53 -0.13 7.92
C VAL A 88 0.02 -1.47 8.36
N LYS A 89 -0.42 -2.55 7.72
CA LYS A 89 0.20 -3.87 7.88
C LYS A 89 1.08 -4.17 6.68
N VAL A 90 2.29 -4.63 6.94
CA VAL A 90 3.28 -5.02 5.93
C VAL A 90 3.58 -6.51 5.99
N PHE A 91 3.77 -7.11 4.82
CA PHE A 91 4.16 -8.51 4.66
C PHE A 91 5.37 -8.61 3.75
N LYS A 92 6.16 -9.66 3.97
CA LYS A 92 7.29 -10.01 3.11
C LYS A 92 6.85 -11.05 2.09
N ILE A 93 7.04 -10.77 0.81
CA ILE A 93 6.70 -11.68 -0.28
C ILE A 93 7.98 -12.11 -0.97
N ALA A 94 8.13 -13.42 -1.21
CA ALA A 94 9.17 -13.94 -2.10
C ALA A 94 8.63 -13.95 -3.53
N SER A 95 9.24 -13.16 -4.42
CA SER A 95 8.92 -13.21 -5.84
C SER A 95 9.43 -14.51 -6.47
N LYS A 96 8.91 -14.84 -7.66
CA LYS A 96 9.29 -16.05 -8.40
C LYS A 96 10.79 -16.14 -8.73
N ASP A 97 11.48 -15.01 -8.82
CA ASP A 97 12.92 -14.91 -9.05
C ASP A 97 13.76 -14.86 -7.76
N GLY A 98 13.13 -15.11 -6.59
CA GLY A 98 13.78 -15.16 -5.29
C GLY A 98 14.10 -13.78 -4.69
N ARG A 99 13.62 -12.69 -5.29
CA ARG A 99 13.74 -11.36 -4.69
C ARG A 99 12.72 -11.21 -3.58
N ILE A 100 13.04 -10.33 -2.65
CA ILE A 100 12.15 -9.95 -1.57
C ILE A 100 11.37 -8.72 -2.02
N GLU A 101 10.06 -8.88 -2.14
CA GLU A 101 9.11 -7.79 -2.28
C GLU A 101 8.36 -7.58 -0.97
N HIS A 102 7.71 -6.43 -0.84
CA HIS A 102 6.94 -6.08 0.34
C HIS A 102 5.54 -5.70 -0.08
N CYS A 103 4.55 -6.34 0.53
CA CYS A 103 3.16 -5.97 0.38
C CYS A 103 2.70 -5.15 1.57
N VAL A 104 1.73 -4.27 1.35
CA VAL A 104 1.21 -3.35 2.36
C VAL A 104 -0.28 -3.14 2.17
N THR A 105 -1.00 -3.02 3.29
CA THR A 105 -2.44 -2.74 3.33
C THR A 105 -2.83 -1.82 4.48
N ASN A 106 -3.96 -1.15 4.36
CA ASN A 106 -4.63 -0.47 5.46
C ASN A 106 -5.53 -1.39 6.32
N ASP A 107 -5.71 -2.65 5.95
CA ASP A 107 -6.39 -3.65 6.77
C ASP A 107 -5.40 -4.30 7.74
N LEU A 108 -5.49 -3.91 9.02
CA LEU A 108 -4.58 -4.36 10.08
C LEU A 108 -4.83 -5.82 10.51
N GLU A 109 -5.98 -6.38 10.15
CA GLU A 109 -6.36 -7.75 10.48
C GLU A 109 -6.12 -8.71 9.30
N MET A 110 -5.65 -8.20 8.16
CA MET A 110 -5.34 -9.02 6.98
C MET A 110 -4.33 -10.12 7.32
N SER A 111 -4.48 -11.30 6.72
CA SER A 111 -3.51 -12.40 6.79
C SER A 111 -2.55 -12.40 5.60
N GLU A 112 -1.41 -13.05 5.76
CA GLU A 112 -0.38 -13.17 4.72
C GLU A 112 -0.91 -13.89 3.46
N THR A 113 -1.77 -14.90 3.63
CA THR A 113 -2.38 -15.67 2.53
C THR A 113 -3.05 -14.77 1.51
N ARG A 114 -3.78 -13.75 1.98
CA ARG A 114 -4.48 -12.81 1.12
C ARG A 114 -3.54 -11.95 0.28
N CYS A 115 -2.32 -11.71 0.76
CA CYS A 115 -1.28 -11.01 0.00
C CYS A 115 -0.71 -11.90 -1.12
N PHE A 116 -0.50 -13.18 -0.85
CA PHE A 116 0.03 -14.14 -1.83
C PHE A 116 -0.97 -14.57 -2.90
N GLU A 117 -2.27 -14.57 -2.61
CA GLU A 117 -3.30 -14.87 -3.63
C GLU A 117 -3.34 -13.81 -4.74
N VAL A 118 -2.80 -12.63 -4.47
CA VAL A 118 -2.90 -11.45 -5.34
C VAL A 118 -1.62 -11.17 -6.12
N PHE A 119 -0.43 -11.51 -5.59
CA PHE A 119 0.89 -11.22 -6.19
C PHE A 119 1.70 -12.49 -6.43
#